data_AF-A0A8H3X4K7-F1
#
_entry.id   AF-A0A8H3X4K7-F1
#
_cell.length_a   1.000
_cell.length_b   1.000
_cell.length_c   1.000
_cell.angle_alpha   90.00
_cell.angle_beta   90.00
_cell.angle_gamma   90.00
#
_symmetry.space_group_name_H-M   'P 1'
#
loop_
_entity.id
_entity.type
_entity.pdbx_description
1 polymer ?
#
loop_
_entity_poly.entity_id
_entity_poly.type
_entity_poly.pdbx_seq_one_letter_code
_entity_poly.pdbx_strand_id
1 'polypeptide(L)'
;MFGIPLKYVSLIILCVQNSTLVIVMRYSRMVPESELYSTATAVFLSEVIKLIICIYMAIRSQVLETGYWKASELYDQVFSADSWKLMIPAALYTVQNNLQYIAVSTLDAATFQVTYQLKILTTAICSVLMLKTSLSPIKWFSLVLLTCGVALVQLKIGGNNSSQQDDKVMQTNQTVEKETFDDNGAKKLVGLCAVSVACIISGLAGVYFEKVLKGSQASLWIRNLQLSFFSLFPALILGVWWKDGSEVWEKGFFHGYNLIVLSAIACQAIGGIIVALVVKYADNILKGFATSISIILSFIASVYLFNFPVTGTFLIGSTLVLIATYMYSKPDKPDSQKKDYHPIEQEEDNVGQDSSVNEKVDINNGYVKVSGKD
;
A
#
# COMPACT_ATOMS: atom_id res chain seq x y z
N MET A 1 -27.70 7.66 -3.81
CA MET A 1 -26.73 6.92 -4.67
C MET A 1 -27.10 5.44 -4.66
N PHE A 2 -27.80 4.98 -5.72
CA PHE A 2 -27.98 3.62 -6.27
C PHE A 2 -28.11 2.34 -5.40
N GLY A 3 -28.12 2.36 -4.08
CA GLY A 3 -28.32 1.15 -3.25
C GLY A 3 -27.19 0.10 -3.35
N ILE A 4 -26.16 0.34 -4.15
CA ILE A 4 -24.97 -0.51 -4.22
C ILE A 4 -24.16 -0.30 -2.93
N PRO A 5 -23.82 -1.37 -2.19
CA PRO A 5 -23.01 -1.26 -0.99
C PRO A 5 -21.67 -0.58 -1.28
N LEU A 6 -21.31 0.45 -0.48
CA LEU A 6 -20.09 1.26 -0.61
C LEU A 6 -18.82 0.40 -0.78
N LYS A 7 -18.77 -0.78 -0.14
CA LYS A 7 -17.65 -1.73 -0.25
C LYS A 7 -17.35 -2.19 -1.68
N TYR A 8 -18.37 -2.41 -2.52
CA TYR A 8 -18.18 -2.84 -3.91
C TYR A 8 -17.78 -1.68 -4.82
N VAL A 9 -18.31 -0.48 -4.56
CA VAL A 9 -17.90 0.74 -5.27
C VAL A 9 -16.43 1.05 -4.97
N SER A 10 -16.03 1.01 -3.70
CA SER A 10 -14.63 1.20 -3.29
C SER A 10 -13.70 0.13 -3.88
N LEU A 11 -14.17 -1.12 -4.03
CA LEU A 11 -13.42 -2.19 -4.68
C LEU A 11 -13.10 -1.88 -6.14
N ILE A 12 -14.13 -1.54 -6.94
CA ILE A 12 -13.98 -1.25 -8.37
C ILE A 12 -13.05 -0.04 -8.55
N ILE A 13 -13.29 1.02 -7.77
CA ILE A 13 -12.48 2.23 -7.79
C ILE A 13 -11.01 1.91 -7.47
N LEU A 14 -10.74 1.13 -6.42
CA LEU A 14 -9.38 0.74 -6.05
C LEU A 14 -8.69 -0.11 -7.13
N CYS A 15 -9.43 -1.05 -7.73
CA CYS A 15 -8.91 -1.90 -8.79
C CYS A 15 -8.48 -1.09 -10.01
N VAL A 16 -9.39 -0.25 -10.51
CA VAL A 16 -9.15 0.63 -11.67
C VAL A 16 -8.01 1.59 -11.36
N GLN A 17 -8.02 2.23 -10.18
CA GLN A 17 -6.99 3.17 -9.79
C GLN A 17 -5.61 2.50 -9.70
N ASN A 18 -5.47 1.34 -9.04
CA ASN A 18 -4.18 0.67 -8.91
C ASN A 18 -3.60 0.26 -10.26
N SER A 19 -4.42 -0.24 -11.19
CA SER A 19 -3.94 -0.62 -12.53
C SER A 19 -3.58 0.62 -13.35
N THR A 20 -4.47 1.63 -13.37
CA THR A 20 -4.25 2.88 -14.10
C THR A 20 -2.98 3.59 -13.62
N LEU A 21 -2.76 3.64 -12.31
CA LEU A 21 -1.60 4.29 -11.73
C LEU A 21 -0.30 3.70 -12.27
N VAL A 22 -0.16 2.37 -12.25
CA VAL A 22 1.07 1.71 -12.70
C VAL A 22 1.29 1.92 -14.20
N ILE A 23 0.24 1.82 -15.01
CA ILE A 23 0.33 2.01 -16.47
C ILE A 23 0.71 3.46 -16.78
N VAL A 24 0.02 4.44 -16.19
CA VAL A 24 0.26 5.87 -16.45
C VAL A 24 1.63 6.30 -15.92
N MET A 25 2.06 5.81 -14.75
CA MET A 25 3.41 6.06 -14.23
C MET A 25 4.50 5.44 -15.11
N ARG A 26 4.28 4.24 -15.66
CA ARG A 26 5.23 3.62 -16.59
C ARG A 26 5.31 4.45 -17.86
N TYR A 27 4.17 4.79 -18.43
CA TYR A 27 4.09 5.54 -19.68
C TYR A 27 4.68 6.95 -19.56
N SER A 28 4.46 7.65 -18.44
CA SER A 28 5.04 8.99 -18.19
C SER A 28 6.57 8.98 -18.14
N ARG A 29 7.19 7.81 -17.93
CA ARG A 29 8.64 7.63 -17.81
C ARG A 29 9.27 6.98 -19.04
N MET A 30 8.48 6.63 -20.07
CA MET A 30 8.97 6.15 -21.36
C MET A 30 9.30 7.32 -22.31
N VAL A 31 10.11 8.26 -21.83
CA VAL A 31 10.60 9.42 -22.59
C VAL A 31 12.14 9.48 -22.50
N PRO A 32 12.82 10.16 -23.43
CA PRO A 32 14.27 10.33 -23.36
C PRO A 32 14.73 10.95 -22.04
N GLU A 33 15.93 10.59 -21.57
CA GLU A 33 16.44 11.03 -20.26
C GLU A 33 16.54 12.55 -20.11
N SER A 34 16.77 13.27 -21.21
CA SER A 34 16.77 14.74 -21.26
C SER A 34 15.41 15.37 -20.93
N GLU A 35 14.31 14.68 -21.21
CA GLU A 35 12.94 15.15 -20.98
C GLU A 35 12.29 14.54 -19.72
N LEU A 36 13.01 13.68 -18.99
CA LEU A 36 12.49 13.08 -17.78
C LEU A 36 12.26 14.14 -16.70
N TYR A 37 11.06 14.09 -16.11
CA TYR A 37 10.73 14.92 -14.96
C TYR A 37 11.36 14.37 -13.67
N SER A 38 11.63 15.26 -12.71
CA SER A 38 12.09 14.87 -11.38
C SER A 38 11.00 14.09 -10.63
N THR A 39 11.34 12.89 -10.19
CA THR A 39 10.42 12.05 -9.39
C THR A 39 10.11 12.67 -8.04
N ALA A 40 11.04 13.42 -7.44
CA ALA A 40 10.82 14.08 -6.17
C ALA A 40 9.77 15.19 -6.25
N THR A 41 9.81 16.01 -7.31
CA THR A 41 8.81 17.08 -7.53
C THR A 41 7.41 16.50 -7.73
N ALA A 42 7.29 15.38 -8.46
CA ALA A 42 6.03 14.68 -8.68
C ALA A 42 5.45 14.10 -7.38
N VAL A 43 6.30 13.50 -6.53
CA VAL A 43 5.88 13.02 -5.20
C VAL A 43 5.43 14.19 -4.34
N PHE A 44 6.19 15.29 -4.28
CA PHE A 44 5.82 16.49 -3.54
C PHE A 44 4.46 17.05 -3.98
N LEU A 45 4.24 17.23 -5.29
CA LEU A 45 2.96 17.71 -5.81
C LEU A 45 1.80 16.76 -5.49
N SER A 46 2.04 15.45 -5.49
CA SER A 46 1.00 14.48 -5.09
C SER A 46 0.60 14.64 -3.61
N GLU A 47 1.54 15.00 -2.73
CA GLU A 47 1.25 15.32 -1.32
C GLU A 47 0.49 16.65 -1.20
N VAL A 48 0.84 17.67 -1.99
CA VAL A 48 0.12 18.95 -2.05
C VAL A 48 -1.34 18.74 -2.46
N ILE A 49 -1.58 17.97 -3.54
CA ILE A 49 -2.94 17.66 -4.00
C ILE A 49 -3.71 16.88 -2.93
N LYS A 50 -3.09 15.87 -2.30
CA LYS A 50 -3.72 15.14 -1.20
C LYS A 50 -4.07 16.04 -0.03
N LEU A 51 -3.19 16.96 0.35
CA LEU A 51 -3.44 17.91 1.41
C LEU A 51 -4.64 18.81 1.09
N ILE A 52 -4.73 19.35 -0.14
CA ILE A 52 -5.87 20.17 -0.58
C ILE A 52 -7.18 19.38 -0.47
N ILE A 53 -7.20 18.14 -0.96
CA ILE A 53 -8.40 17.29 -0.90
C ILE A 53 -8.75 16.97 0.56
N CYS A 54 -7.77 16.66 1.41
CA CYS A 54 -8.01 16.36 2.81
C CYS A 54 -8.50 17.58 3.60
N ILE A 55 -7.99 18.79 3.32
CA ILE A 55 -8.50 20.03 3.91
C ILE A 55 -9.96 20.25 3.52
N TYR A 56 -10.28 20.12 2.23
CA TYR A 56 -11.66 20.23 1.76
C TYR A 56 -12.59 19.21 2.45
N MET A 57 -12.17 17.95 2.54
CA MET A 57 -12.96 16.90 3.18
C MET A 57 -13.10 17.09 4.69
N ALA A 58 -12.06 17.60 5.37
CA ALA A 58 -12.12 17.91 6.79
C ALA A 58 -13.10 19.06 7.08
N ILE A 59 -13.02 20.16 6.32
CA ILE A 59 -13.97 21.28 6.43
C ILE A 59 -15.39 20.80 6.15
N ARG A 60 -15.59 19.99 5.09
CA ARG A 60 -16.89 19.43 4.77
C ARG A 60 -17.43 18.54 5.90
N SER A 61 -16.59 17.69 6.51
CA SER A 61 -17.01 16.84 7.63
C SER A 61 -17.47 17.69 8.81
N GLN A 62 -16.70 18.73 9.16
CA GLN A 62 -17.04 19.64 10.26
C GLN A 62 -18.36 20.38 10.02
N VAL A 63 -18.60 20.89 8.81
CA VAL A 63 -19.84 21.57 8.44
C VAL A 63 -21.04 20.62 8.51
N LEU A 64 -20.88 19.37 8.09
CA LEU A 64 -21.94 18.37 8.15
C LEU A 64 -22.28 17.96 9.60
N GLU A 65 -21.29 17.92 10.49
CA GLU A 65 -21.47 17.52 11.89
C GLU A 65 -21.96 18.66 12.79
N THR A 66 -21.48 19.89 12.58
CA THR A 66 -21.74 21.03 13.48
C THR A 66 -22.57 22.16 12.85
N GLY A 67 -22.81 22.11 11.54
CA GLY A 67 -23.55 23.15 10.80
C GLY A 67 -22.73 24.40 10.43
N TYR A 68 -21.49 24.53 10.92
CA TYR A 68 -20.60 25.64 10.62
C TYR A 68 -19.15 25.15 10.47
N TRP A 69 -18.25 26.03 10.02
CA TRP A 69 -16.81 25.74 9.99
C TRP A 69 -16.05 26.67 10.93
N LYS A 70 -15.04 26.15 11.64
CA LYS A 70 -14.15 26.94 12.50
C LYS A 70 -12.70 26.57 12.25
N ALA A 71 -11.89 27.56 11.84
CA ALA A 71 -10.47 27.39 11.56
C ALA A 71 -9.66 26.92 12.78
N SER A 72 -9.98 27.43 13.98
CA SER A 72 -9.28 27.09 15.22
C SER A 72 -9.42 25.60 15.55
N GLU A 73 -10.60 25.03 15.37
CA GLU A 73 -10.86 23.62 15.64
C GLU A 73 -10.11 22.72 14.65
N LEU A 74 -10.06 23.10 13.37
CA LEU A 74 -9.24 22.38 12.40
C LEU A 74 -7.76 22.44 12.80
N TYR A 75 -7.25 23.62 13.17
CA TYR A 75 -5.87 23.79 13.63
C TYR A 75 -5.55 22.89 14.85
N ASP A 76 -6.42 22.88 15.85
CA ASP A 76 -6.27 22.05 17.06
C ASP A 76 -6.29 20.55 16.72
N GLN A 77 -7.12 20.15 15.75
CA GLN A 77 -7.14 18.79 15.25
C GLN A 77 -5.86 18.44 14.49
N VAL A 78 -5.36 19.32 13.60
CA VAL A 78 -4.11 19.09 12.84
C VAL A 78 -2.90 18.98 13.79
N PHE A 79 -2.81 19.86 14.78
CA PHE A 79 -1.69 19.95 15.71
C PHE A 79 -1.96 19.31 17.07
N SER A 80 -2.89 18.34 17.11
CA SER A 80 -3.15 17.56 18.33
C SER A 80 -1.87 16.87 18.84
N ALA A 81 -1.80 16.59 20.14
CA ALA A 81 -0.58 16.12 20.82
C ALA A 81 0.05 14.85 20.21
N ASP A 82 -0.72 14.02 19.51
CA ASP A 82 -0.25 12.79 18.87
C ASP A 82 0.18 12.96 17.40
N SER A 83 -0.02 14.14 16.82
CA SER A 83 0.15 14.37 15.38
C SER A 83 1.60 14.23 14.93
N TRP A 84 2.56 14.59 15.79
CA TRP A 84 3.98 14.45 15.49
C TRP A 84 4.40 12.99 15.22
N LYS A 85 3.68 12.01 15.80
CA LYS A 85 3.94 10.57 15.56
C LYS A 85 3.76 10.22 14.08
N LEU A 86 2.95 10.98 13.33
CA LEU A 86 2.73 10.78 11.90
C LEU A 86 3.88 11.28 11.01
N MET A 87 4.85 12.01 11.56
CA MET A 87 6.03 12.45 10.82
C MET A 87 6.90 11.27 10.37
N ILE A 88 6.98 10.21 11.17
CA ILE A 88 7.72 8.99 10.84
C ILE A 88 7.12 8.28 9.62
N PRO A 89 5.83 7.88 9.62
CA PRO A 89 5.23 7.26 8.43
C PRO A 89 5.20 8.21 7.23
N ALA A 90 5.06 9.53 7.43
CA ALA A 90 5.14 10.52 6.35
C ALA A 90 6.51 10.50 5.62
N ALA A 91 7.61 10.49 6.38
CA ALA A 91 8.95 10.40 5.81
C ALA A 91 9.17 9.06 5.08
N LEU A 92 8.73 7.95 5.68
CA LEU A 92 8.82 6.62 5.08
C LEU A 92 8.01 6.54 3.77
N TYR A 93 6.76 7.00 3.75
CA TYR A 93 5.95 7.03 2.53
C TYR A 93 6.56 7.90 1.43
N THR A 94 7.20 9.02 1.79
CA THR A 94 7.89 9.87 0.82
C THR A 94 9.04 9.12 0.14
N VAL A 95 9.87 8.43 0.92
CA VAL A 95 10.98 7.62 0.39
C VAL A 95 10.44 6.46 -0.44
N GLN A 96 9.41 5.76 0.05
CA GLN A 96 8.74 4.69 -0.68
C GLN A 96 8.22 5.16 -2.05
N ASN A 97 7.49 6.27 -2.10
CA ASN A 97 6.91 6.80 -3.33
C ASN A 97 8.01 7.16 -4.35
N ASN A 98 9.13 7.72 -3.89
CA ASN A 98 10.28 7.99 -4.75
C ASN A 98 10.92 6.71 -5.31
N LEU A 99 11.14 5.70 -4.46
CA LEU A 99 11.67 4.41 -4.89
C LEU A 99 10.72 3.68 -5.84
N GLN A 100 9.41 3.84 -5.67
CA GLN A 100 8.40 3.32 -6.57
C GLN A 100 8.52 3.93 -7.98
N TYR A 101 8.76 5.25 -8.09
CA TYR A 101 9.03 5.88 -9.40
C TYR A 101 10.32 5.35 -10.03
N ILE A 102 11.38 5.15 -9.24
CA ILE A 102 12.64 4.57 -9.75
C ILE A 102 12.41 3.16 -10.27
N ALA A 103 11.68 2.33 -9.51
CA ALA A 103 11.35 0.96 -9.89
C ALA A 103 10.48 0.89 -11.16
N VAL A 104 9.44 1.70 -11.28
CA VAL A 104 8.58 1.70 -12.48
C VAL A 104 9.28 2.28 -13.71
N SER A 105 10.33 3.08 -13.53
CA SER A 105 11.16 3.59 -14.65
C SER A 105 12.09 2.52 -15.22
N THR A 106 12.50 1.56 -14.39
CA THR A 106 13.53 0.57 -14.71
C THR A 106 12.96 -0.81 -15.01
N LEU A 107 11.87 -1.19 -14.34
CA LEU A 107 11.14 -2.44 -14.56
C LEU A 107 9.94 -2.21 -15.48
N ASP A 108 9.61 -3.22 -16.28
CA ASP A 108 8.33 -3.23 -17.00
C ASP A 108 7.15 -3.27 -16.02
N ALA A 109 6.00 -2.74 -16.45
CA ALA A 109 4.84 -2.57 -15.59
C ALA A 109 4.31 -3.89 -15.00
N ALA A 110 4.36 -4.99 -15.76
CA ALA A 110 3.91 -6.30 -15.31
C ALA A 110 4.81 -6.88 -14.21
N THR A 111 6.13 -6.86 -14.42
CA THR A 111 7.14 -7.30 -13.45
C THR A 111 7.10 -6.43 -12.19
N PHE A 112 7.01 -5.10 -12.35
CA PHE A 112 6.85 -4.17 -11.23
C PHE A 112 5.59 -4.50 -10.41
N GLN A 113 4.45 -4.66 -11.07
CA GLN A 113 3.16 -4.91 -10.41
C GLN A 113 3.19 -6.20 -9.58
N VAL A 114 3.73 -7.29 -10.13
CA VAL A 114 3.82 -8.57 -9.41
C VAL A 114 4.85 -8.51 -8.29
N THR A 115 6.01 -7.90 -8.53
CA THR A 115 7.07 -7.77 -7.52
C THR A 115 6.65 -6.89 -6.35
N TYR A 116 5.88 -5.82 -6.61
CA TYR A 116 5.40 -4.90 -5.58
C TYR A 116 4.44 -5.56 -4.57
N GLN A 117 3.94 -6.76 -4.88
CA GLN A 117 3.17 -7.58 -3.95
C GLN A 117 3.99 -8.11 -2.77
N LEU A 118 5.33 -8.08 -2.84
CA LEU A 118 6.21 -8.35 -1.68
C LEU A 118 5.87 -7.47 -0.48
N LYS A 119 5.22 -6.32 -0.68
CA LYS A 119 4.69 -5.50 0.41
C LYS A 119 3.79 -6.28 1.36
N ILE A 120 3.09 -7.33 0.89
CA ILE A 120 2.23 -8.17 1.73
C ILE A 120 3.10 -8.92 2.75
N LEU A 121 4.22 -9.51 2.31
CA LEU A 121 5.18 -10.18 3.18
C LEU A 121 5.76 -9.22 4.22
N THR A 122 6.25 -8.07 3.78
CA THR A 122 6.88 -7.10 4.68
C THR A 122 5.88 -6.52 5.68
N THR A 123 4.65 -6.22 5.24
CA THR A 123 3.56 -5.77 6.12
C THR A 123 3.22 -6.84 7.16
N ALA A 124 3.14 -8.11 6.76
CA ALA A 124 2.86 -9.21 7.68
C ALA A 124 3.94 -9.34 8.76
N ILE A 125 5.22 -9.31 8.35
CA ILE A 125 6.36 -9.36 9.27
C ILE A 125 6.33 -8.14 10.22
N CYS A 126 6.17 -6.93 9.68
CA CYS A 126 6.07 -5.70 10.48
C CYS A 126 4.88 -5.76 11.45
N SER A 127 3.73 -6.31 11.03
CA SER A 127 2.55 -6.46 11.89
C SER A 127 2.82 -7.40 13.06
N VAL A 128 3.43 -8.55 12.81
CA VAL A 128 3.83 -9.50 13.88
C VAL A 128 4.81 -8.84 14.85
N LEU A 129 5.80 -8.11 14.35
CA LEU A 129 6.82 -7.49 15.20
C LEU A 129 6.32 -6.26 15.99
N MET A 130 5.57 -5.36 15.36
CA MET A 130 5.19 -4.06 15.93
C MET A 130 3.83 -4.04 16.63
N LEU A 131 2.87 -4.80 16.09
CA LEU A 131 1.50 -4.91 16.62
C LEU A 131 1.28 -6.21 17.40
N LYS A 132 2.27 -7.12 17.42
CA LYS A 132 2.19 -8.43 18.10
C LYS A 132 0.99 -9.26 17.64
N THR A 133 0.61 -9.14 16.37
CA THR A 133 -0.47 -9.93 15.77
C THR A 133 -0.04 -11.37 15.57
N SER A 134 -0.90 -12.34 15.90
CA SER A 134 -0.72 -13.73 15.50
C SER A 134 -1.24 -13.95 14.07
N LEU A 135 -0.51 -14.72 13.28
CA LEU A 135 -0.91 -15.12 11.93
C LEU A 135 -1.13 -16.63 11.90
N SER A 136 -2.19 -17.07 11.23
CA SER A 136 -2.47 -18.50 11.06
C SER A 136 -1.40 -19.18 10.19
N PRO A 137 -1.20 -20.51 10.34
CA PRO A 137 -0.27 -21.26 9.50
C PRO A 137 -0.56 -21.14 8.00
N ILE A 138 -1.83 -21.00 7.62
CA ILE A 138 -2.23 -20.81 6.22
C ILE A 138 -1.76 -19.45 5.67
N LYS A 139 -1.77 -18.39 6.51
CA LYS A 139 -1.22 -17.09 6.13
C LYS A 139 0.29 -17.17 5.99
N TRP A 140 1.01 -17.82 6.91
CA TRP A 140 2.45 -18.05 6.74
C TRP A 140 2.79 -18.81 5.46
N PHE A 141 2.05 -19.87 5.17
CA PHE A 141 2.21 -20.61 3.92
C PHE A 141 1.95 -19.73 2.69
N SER A 142 0.91 -18.89 2.72
CA SER A 142 0.65 -17.95 1.62
C SER A 142 1.79 -16.95 1.41
N LEU A 143 2.49 -16.53 2.46
CA LEU A 143 3.64 -15.62 2.34
C LEU A 143 4.86 -16.30 1.71
N VAL A 144 5.09 -17.58 2.00
CA VAL A 144 6.12 -18.38 1.32
C VAL A 144 5.77 -18.52 -0.16
N LEU A 145 4.51 -18.87 -0.46
CA LEU A 145 4.02 -19.01 -1.83
C LEU A 145 4.15 -17.70 -2.63
N LEU A 146 3.84 -16.57 -2.01
CA LEU A 146 4.03 -15.23 -2.57
C LEU A 146 5.50 -15.00 -2.96
N THR A 147 6.41 -15.30 -2.04
CA THR A 147 7.85 -15.10 -2.23
C THR A 147 8.38 -15.97 -3.37
N CYS A 148 7.98 -17.24 -3.43
CA CYS A 148 8.30 -18.13 -4.55
C CYS A 148 7.76 -17.61 -5.87
N GLY A 149 6.50 -17.14 -5.91
CA GLY A 149 5.90 -16.58 -7.11
C GLY A 149 6.64 -15.35 -7.64
N VAL A 150 7.02 -14.44 -6.75
CA VAL A 150 7.83 -13.26 -7.10
C VAL A 150 9.22 -13.67 -7.58
N ALA A 151 9.87 -14.62 -6.90
CA ALA A 151 11.17 -15.13 -7.33
C ALA A 151 11.12 -15.74 -8.74
N LEU A 152 10.09 -16.53 -9.06
CA LEU A 152 9.89 -17.10 -10.40
C LEU A 152 9.72 -16.04 -11.49
N VAL A 153 8.98 -14.96 -11.20
CA VAL A 153 8.84 -13.81 -12.12
C VAL A 153 10.20 -13.16 -12.38
N GLN A 154 11.09 -13.14 -11.39
CA GLN A 154 12.41 -12.52 -11.47
C GLN A 154 13.50 -13.42 -12.04
N LEU A 155 13.31 -14.74 -12.17
CA LEU A 155 14.37 -15.66 -12.64
C LEU A 155 14.91 -15.33 -14.04
N LYS A 156 14.11 -14.71 -14.90
CA LYS A 156 14.57 -14.25 -16.24
C LYS A 156 15.50 -13.03 -16.19
N ILE A 157 15.68 -12.43 -15.01
CA ILE A 157 16.52 -11.24 -14.81
C ILE A 157 17.96 -11.66 -14.49
N GLY A 158 18.19 -12.87 -13.96
CA GLY A 158 19.52 -13.38 -13.59
C GLY A 158 20.03 -14.58 -14.39
N GLY A 159 19.20 -15.21 -15.23
CA GLY A 159 19.53 -16.45 -15.95
C GLY A 159 19.87 -16.25 -17.43
N ASN A 160 21.16 -16.34 -17.75
CA ASN A 160 21.79 -16.73 -19.03
C ASN A 160 21.44 -15.95 -20.32
N ASN A 161 22.40 -15.12 -20.75
CA ASN A 161 22.78 -14.98 -22.17
C ASN A 161 23.78 -16.08 -22.60
N SER A 162 23.69 -17.27 -22.01
CA SER A 162 24.49 -18.43 -22.38
C SER A 162 23.53 -19.57 -22.72
N SER A 163 22.85 -19.45 -23.86
CA SER A 163 22.38 -20.54 -24.74
C SER A 163 21.43 -20.00 -25.82
N GLN A 164 21.98 -19.46 -26.92
CA GLN A 164 21.47 -19.76 -28.26
C GLN A 164 22.51 -19.40 -29.30
N GLN A 165 23.10 -20.46 -29.84
CA GLN A 165 23.95 -20.48 -31.03
C GLN A 165 23.04 -20.69 -32.25
N ASP A 166 23.43 -20.10 -33.37
CA ASP A 166 23.02 -20.35 -34.77
C ASP A 166 21.67 -19.79 -35.25
N ASP A 167 21.71 -18.63 -35.92
CA ASP A 167 21.62 -18.61 -37.39
C ASP A 167 22.20 -17.31 -37.99
N LYS A 168 23.06 -17.47 -39.00
CA LYS A 168 23.65 -16.41 -39.83
C LYS A 168 22.61 -15.90 -40.84
N VAL A 169 22.60 -14.59 -41.14
CA VAL A 169 22.80 -14.01 -42.50
C VAL A 169 22.64 -12.47 -42.51
N MET A 170 23.71 -11.83 -42.98
CA MET A 170 23.91 -10.52 -43.66
C MET A 170 23.48 -9.18 -43.05
N GLN A 171 24.50 -8.32 -43.01
CA GLN A 171 24.58 -6.89 -42.66
C GLN A 171 23.67 -5.99 -43.50
N THR A 172 23.21 -4.89 -42.92
CA THR A 172 23.30 -3.56 -43.55
C THR A 172 23.44 -2.48 -42.48
N ASN A 173 24.33 -1.53 -42.74
CA ASN A 173 24.89 -0.49 -41.87
C ASN A 173 23.85 0.37 -41.13
N GLN A 174 23.91 0.34 -39.79
CA GLN A 174 23.63 1.49 -38.94
C GLN A 174 24.76 1.60 -37.93
N THR A 175 25.20 2.82 -37.66
CA THR A 175 26.13 3.17 -36.58
C THR A 175 25.52 2.74 -35.25
N VAL A 176 25.83 1.50 -34.86
CA VAL A 176 25.46 0.92 -33.57
C VAL A 176 26.25 1.67 -32.51
N GLU A 177 25.56 2.54 -31.78
CA GLU A 177 26.00 2.97 -30.45
C GLU A 177 26.34 1.70 -29.66
N LYS A 178 27.60 1.60 -29.24
CA LYS A 178 28.03 0.65 -28.21
C LYS A 178 27.41 1.05 -26.86
N GLU A 179 26.09 1.01 -26.74
CA GLU A 179 25.43 0.91 -25.44
C GLU A 179 25.54 -0.56 -25.00
N THR A 180 26.71 -0.86 -24.45
CA THR A 180 27.14 -2.20 -24.05
C THR A 180 26.19 -2.82 -23.02
N PHE A 181 25.61 -3.96 -23.41
CA PHE A 181 24.94 -5.06 -22.72
C PHE A 181 24.96 -5.19 -21.16
N ASP A 182 25.87 -4.52 -20.45
CA ASP A 182 26.01 -4.50 -18.98
C ASP A 182 25.08 -3.46 -18.31
N ASP A 183 24.78 -2.34 -19.00
CA ASP A 183 23.97 -1.23 -18.47
C ASP A 183 22.49 -1.62 -18.25
N ASN A 184 21.93 -2.45 -19.14
CA ASN A 184 20.55 -2.93 -19.02
C ASN A 184 20.35 -3.90 -17.84
N GLY A 185 21.37 -4.70 -17.51
CA GLY A 185 21.35 -5.58 -16.34
C GLY A 185 21.42 -4.79 -15.03
N ALA A 186 22.34 -3.83 -14.97
CA ALA A 186 22.50 -2.93 -13.83
C ALA A 186 21.24 -2.09 -13.57
N LYS A 187 20.65 -1.47 -14.61
CA LYS A 187 19.40 -0.70 -14.51
C LYS A 187 18.24 -1.55 -13.97
N LYS A 188 18.10 -2.79 -14.42
CA LYS A 188 17.07 -3.71 -13.91
C LYS A 188 17.32 -4.13 -12.46
N LEU A 189 18.57 -4.36 -12.06
CA LEU A 189 18.93 -4.64 -10.67
C LEU A 189 18.62 -3.46 -9.75
N VAL A 190 18.92 -2.23 -10.20
CA VAL A 190 18.54 -1.00 -9.48
C VAL A 190 17.03 -0.95 -9.26
N GLY A 191 16.25 -1.25 -10.30
CA GLY A 191 14.79 -1.34 -10.20
C GLY A 191 14.30 -2.38 -9.19
N LEU A 192 14.92 -3.56 -9.20
CA LEU A 192 14.60 -4.65 -8.28
C LEU A 192 14.96 -4.32 -6.82
N CYS A 193 16.11 -3.71 -6.60
CA CYS A 193 16.51 -3.21 -5.28
C CYS A 193 15.55 -2.11 -4.82
N ALA A 194 15.21 -1.16 -5.70
CA ALA A 194 14.30 -0.06 -5.38
C ALA A 194 12.91 -0.57 -4.99
N VAL A 195 12.32 -1.51 -5.74
CA VAL A 195 11.00 -2.07 -5.41
C VAL A 195 11.03 -2.90 -4.13
N SER A 196 12.11 -3.63 -3.86
CA SER A 196 12.27 -4.44 -2.65
C SER A 196 12.36 -3.56 -1.40
N VAL A 197 13.19 -2.51 -1.46
CA VAL A 197 13.32 -1.52 -0.37
C VAL A 197 12.00 -0.76 -0.20
N ALA A 198 11.33 -0.35 -1.29
CA ALA A 198 10.03 0.28 -1.24
C ALA A 198 8.98 -0.61 -0.55
N CYS A 199 8.98 -1.92 -0.79
CA CYS A 199 8.07 -2.87 -0.12
C CYS A 199 8.36 -2.96 1.38
N ILE A 200 9.62 -3.00 1.81
CA ILE A 200 10.00 -3.02 3.23
C ILE A 200 9.53 -1.75 3.93
N ILE A 201 9.84 -0.59 3.34
CA ILE A 201 9.40 0.71 3.85
C ILE A 201 7.87 0.80 3.89
N SER A 202 7.17 0.28 2.87
CA SER A 202 5.71 0.24 2.84
C SER A 202 5.12 -0.55 4.00
N GLY A 203 5.68 -1.71 4.32
CA GLY A 203 5.22 -2.54 5.43
C GLY A 203 5.42 -1.83 6.75
N LEU A 204 6.59 -1.22 6.95
CA LEU A 204 6.91 -0.47 8.15
C LEU A 204 6.01 0.76 8.33
N ALA A 205 5.88 1.60 7.29
CA ALA A 205 5.07 2.81 7.31
C ALA A 205 3.59 2.49 7.51
N GLY A 206 3.07 1.48 6.81
CA GLY A 206 1.68 1.03 6.90
C GLY A 206 1.32 0.56 8.30
N VAL A 207 2.11 -0.33 8.88
CA VAL A 207 1.86 -0.88 10.23
C VAL A 207 2.06 0.19 11.31
N TYR A 208 3.05 1.08 11.15
CA TYR A 208 3.22 2.22 12.06
C TYR A 208 2.02 3.16 12.00
N PHE A 209 1.56 3.53 10.80
CA PHE A 209 0.39 4.37 10.62
C PHE A 209 -0.87 3.73 11.23
N GLU A 210 -1.08 2.43 11.02
CA GLU A 210 -2.18 1.68 11.63
C GLU A 210 -2.11 1.71 13.17
N LYS A 211 -0.90 1.58 13.75
CA LYS A 211 -0.68 1.68 15.19
C LYS A 211 -1.08 3.04 15.75
N VAL A 212 -0.72 4.13 15.05
CA VAL A 212 -1.09 5.49 15.45
C VAL A 212 -2.59 5.74 15.27
N LEU A 213 -3.19 5.22 14.20
CA LEU A 213 -4.61 5.39 13.92
C LEU A 213 -5.49 4.65 14.95
N LYS A 214 -5.12 3.42 15.32
CA LYS A 214 -5.84 2.65 16.35
C LYS A 214 -5.74 3.26 17.76
N GLY A 215 -4.72 4.08 18.02
CA GLY A 215 -4.50 4.72 19.32
C GLY A 215 -5.24 6.04 19.52
N SER A 216 -6.08 6.49 18.58
CA SER A 216 -6.69 7.82 18.64
C SER A 216 -8.14 7.88 18.17
N GLN A 217 -8.89 8.86 18.70
CA GLN A 217 -10.27 9.19 18.34
C GLN A 217 -10.42 10.09 17.10
N ALA A 218 -9.30 10.55 16.51
CA ALA A 218 -9.36 11.46 15.36
C ALA A 218 -9.96 10.78 14.12
N SER A 219 -10.75 11.53 13.35
CA SER A 219 -11.35 11.01 12.11
C SER A 219 -10.28 10.64 11.08
N LEU A 220 -10.62 9.72 10.18
CA LEU A 220 -9.72 9.29 9.10
C LEU A 220 -9.27 10.46 8.23
N TRP A 221 -10.14 11.44 7.98
CA TRP A 221 -9.82 12.62 7.19
C TRP A 221 -8.78 13.50 7.87
N ILE A 222 -8.91 13.71 9.19
CA ILE A 222 -7.91 14.45 9.98
C ILE A 222 -6.58 13.71 10.00
N ARG A 223 -6.59 12.38 10.16
CA ARG A 223 -5.35 11.59 10.13
C ARG A 223 -4.65 11.63 8.77
N ASN A 224 -5.41 11.61 7.67
CA ASN A 224 -4.84 11.76 6.33
C ASN A 224 -4.38 13.19 6.04
N LEU A 225 -5.08 14.20 6.59
CA LEU A 225 -4.66 15.59 6.52
C LEU A 225 -3.33 15.79 7.23
N GLN A 226 -3.22 15.34 8.48
CA GLN A 226 -1.97 15.38 9.25
C GLN A 226 -0.86 14.66 8.51
N LEU A 227 -1.10 13.43 8.03
CA LEU A 227 -0.11 12.65 7.30
C LEU A 227 0.36 13.37 6.03
N SER A 228 -0.56 13.94 5.24
CA SER A 228 -0.22 14.68 4.01
C SER A 228 0.56 15.97 4.33
N PHE A 229 0.16 16.69 5.38
CA PHE A 229 0.86 17.88 5.86
C PHE A 229 2.29 17.55 6.29
N PHE A 230 2.48 16.53 7.14
CA PHE A 230 3.81 16.12 7.58
C PHE A 230 4.65 15.50 6.45
N SER A 231 4.03 15.02 5.36
CA SER A 231 4.74 14.49 4.19
C SER A 231 5.34 15.58 3.31
N LEU A 232 4.85 16.83 3.39
CA LEU A 232 5.42 17.96 2.65
C LEU A 232 6.89 18.21 3.01
N PHE A 233 7.23 18.12 4.30
CA PHE A 233 8.59 18.38 4.79
C PHE A 233 9.63 17.39 4.23
N PRO A 234 9.48 16.05 4.40
CA PRO A 234 10.40 15.10 3.80
C PRO A 234 10.33 15.13 2.28
N ALA A 235 9.18 15.36 1.65
CA ALA A 235 9.08 15.43 0.19
C ALA A 235 9.87 16.61 -0.37
N LEU A 236 9.81 17.77 0.30
CA LEU A 236 10.58 18.95 -0.08
C LEU A 236 12.06 18.80 0.28
N ILE A 237 12.38 18.44 1.52
CA ILE A 237 13.77 18.42 2.02
C ILE A 237 14.53 17.22 1.47
N LEU A 238 14.03 16.00 1.67
CA LEU A 238 14.74 14.78 1.25
C LEU A 238 14.59 14.53 -0.25
N GLY A 239 13.40 14.82 -0.80
CA GLY A 239 13.14 14.64 -2.22
C GLY A 239 13.72 15.79 -3.04
N VAL A 240 13.03 16.93 -3.03
CA VAL A 240 13.31 18.02 -3.97
C VAL A 240 14.68 18.66 -3.71
N TRP A 241 15.05 18.89 -2.44
CA TRP A 241 16.28 19.63 -2.13
C TRP A 241 17.52 18.73 -2.06
N TRP A 242 17.43 17.57 -1.40
CA TRP A 242 18.58 16.68 -1.21
C TRP A 242 18.84 15.76 -2.39
N LYS A 243 17.80 15.07 -2.90
CA LYS A 243 17.96 14.04 -3.94
C LYS A 243 18.04 14.65 -5.35
N ASP A 244 17.05 15.47 -5.72
CA ASP A 244 16.92 16.02 -7.09
C ASP A 244 17.29 17.52 -7.15
N GLY A 245 17.93 18.07 -6.11
CA GLY A 245 18.11 19.53 -5.95
C GLY A 245 18.95 20.19 -7.05
N SER A 246 20.05 19.55 -7.46
CA SER A 246 20.88 20.05 -8.56
C SER A 246 20.11 20.07 -9.89
N GLU A 247 19.40 18.99 -10.19
CA GLU A 247 18.60 18.87 -11.41
C GLU A 247 17.44 19.87 -11.43
N VAL A 248 16.74 20.04 -10.30
CA VAL A 248 15.65 21.01 -10.16
C VAL A 248 16.16 22.44 -10.29
N TRP A 249 17.37 22.73 -9.79
CA TRP A 249 17.99 24.05 -9.94
C TRP A 249 18.39 24.35 -11.38
N GLU A 250 18.94 23.37 -12.09
CA GLU A 250 19.43 23.53 -13.46
C GLU A 250 18.30 23.53 -14.50
N LYS A 251 17.40 22.55 -14.44
CA LYS A 251 16.33 22.36 -15.44
C LYS A 251 15.02 23.04 -15.05
N GLY A 252 14.84 23.35 -13.77
CA GLY A 252 13.62 23.91 -13.21
C GLY A 252 12.69 22.85 -12.62
N PHE A 253 11.84 23.28 -11.68
CA PHE A 253 10.94 22.40 -10.92
C PHE A 253 9.92 21.65 -11.79
N PHE A 254 9.43 22.27 -12.87
CA PHE A 254 8.41 21.71 -13.76
C PHE A 254 9.00 21.16 -15.07
N HIS A 255 10.30 20.88 -15.12
CA HIS A 255 10.94 20.28 -16.30
C HIS A 255 10.33 18.91 -16.62
N GLY A 256 10.08 18.65 -17.91
CA GLY A 256 9.52 17.38 -18.38
C GLY A 256 8.02 17.17 -18.06
N TYR A 257 7.33 18.17 -17.51
CA TYR A 257 5.91 18.04 -17.18
C TYR A 257 5.05 18.14 -18.44
N ASN A 258 4.22 17.13 -18.63
CA ASN A 258 3.17 17.10 -19.65
C ASN A 258 1.87 16.55 -19.05
N LEU A 259 0.82 16.43 -19.87
CA LEU A 259 -0.49 15.98 -19.40
C LEU A 259 -0.46 14.56 -18.80
N ILE A 260 0.42 13.68 -19.29
CA ILE A 260 0.57 12.31 -18.79
C ILE A 260 1.22 12.34 -17.40
N VAL A 261 2.27 13.15 -17.20
CA VAL A 261 2.90 13.36 -15.88
C VAL A 261 1.89 13.91 -14.88
N LEU A 262 1.13 14.93 -15.27
CA LEU A 262 0.10 15.51 -14.40
C LEU A 262 -0.99 14.48 -14.07
N SER A 263 -1.37 13.64 -15.03
CA SER A 263 -2.31 12.53 -14.82
C SER A 263 -1.74 11.49 -13.85
N ALA A 264 -0.44 11.17 -13.92
CA ALA A 264 0.23 10.26 -12.99
C ALA A 264 0.20 10.82 -11.56
N ILE A 265 0.54 12.11 -11.40
CA ILE A 265 0.53 12.80 -10.10
C ILE A 265 -0.88 12.84 -9.50
N ALA A 266 -1.88 13.17 -10.31
CA ALA A 266 -3.28 13.17 -9.87
C ALA A 266 -3.75 11.75 -9.50
N CYS A 267 -3.41 10.74 -10.29
CA CYS A 267 -3.77 9.35 -10.02
C CYS A 267 -3.11 8.84 -8.73
N GLN A 268 -1.85 9.23 -8.47
CA GLN A 268 -1.12 8.90 -7.23
C GLN A 268 -1.80 9.56 -6.02
N ALA A 269 -2.16 10.83 -6.12
CA ALA A 269 -2.83 11.56 -5.05
C ALA A 269 -4.20 10.95 -4.72
N ILE A 270 -5.03 10.73 -5.73
CA ILE A 270 -6.35 10.09 -5.60
C ILE A 270 -6.22 8.67 -5.03
N GLY A 271 -5.22 7.91 -5.49
CA GLY A 271 -4.90 6.58 -5.00
C GLY A 271 -4.62 6.53 -3.51
N GLY A 272 -3.80 7.45 -3.00
CA GLY A 272 -3.52 7.54 -1.56
C GLY A 272 -4.78 7.74 -0.72
N ILE A 273 -5.73 8.55 -1.20
CA ILE A 273 -7.01 8.79 -0.52
C ILE A 273 -7.93 7.57 -0.60
N ILE A 274 -8.02 6.94 -1.77
CA ILE A 274 -8.80 5.71 -1.96
C ILE A 274 -8.29 4.61 -1.04
N VAL A 275 -6.97 4.44 -0.91
CA VAL A 275 -6.37 3.45 0.01
C VAL A 275 -6.86 3.68 1.44
N ALA A 276 -6.86 4.92 1.91
CA ALA A 276 -7.36 5.24 3.25
C ALA A 276 -8.86 4.94 3.40
N LEU A 277 -9.70 5.30 2.42
CA LEU A 277 -11.13 4.97 2.43
C LEU A 277 -11.37 3.45 2.45
N VAL A 278 -10.63 2.71 1.64
CA VAL A 278 -10.69 1.25 1.56
C VAL A 278 -10.27 0.60 2.87
N VAL A 279 -9.27 1.15 3.58
CA VAL A 279 -8.90 0.66 4.91
C VAL A 279 -10.07 0.75 5.89
N LYS A 280 -10.90 1.80 5.80
CA LYS A 280 -12.06 2.00 6.67
C LYS A 280 -13.29 1.21 6.26
N TYR A 281 -13.57 1.07 4.96
CA TYR A 281 -14.87 0.59 4.47
C TYR A 281 -14.86 -0.76 3.75
N ALA A 282 -13.69 -1.32 3.43
CA ALA A 282 -13.58 -2.57 2.69
C ALA A 282 -12.95 -3.69 3.53
N ASP A 283 -13.50 -4.89 3.40
CA ASP A 283 -12.95 -6.11 3.99
C ASP A 283 -11.59 -6.45 3.36
N ASN A 284 -10.71 -7.08 4.13
CA ASN A 284 -9.39 -7.50 3.63
C ASN A 284 -9.47 -8.47 2.45
N ILE A 285 -10.56 -9.25 2.35
CA ILE A 285 -10.87 -10.11 1.19
C ILE A 285 -11.06 -9.26 -0.07
N LEU A 286 -11.88 -8.21 0.01
CA LEU A 286 -12.17 -7.32 -1.11
C LEU A 286 -10.90 -6.63 -1.57
N LYS A 287 -10.07 -6.11 -0.65
CA LYS A 287 -8.76 -5.53 -1.00
C LYS A 287 -7.88 -6.52 -1.79
N GLY A 288 -7.86 -7.78 -1.36
CA GLY A 288 -7.18 -8.87 -2.07
C GLY A 288 -7.66 -9.03 -3.51
N PHE A 289 -8.98 -9.12 -3.70
CA PHE A 289 -9.59 -9.22 -5.04
C PHE A 289 -9.26 -8.04 -5.94
N ALA A 290 -9.40 -6.80 -5.45
CA ALA A 290 -9.06 -5.61 -6.25
C ALA A 290 -7.59 -5.62 -6.68
N THR A 291 -6.71 -6.09 -5.80
CA THR A 291 -5.28 -6.22 -6.08
C THR A 291 -5.02 -7.29 -7.13
N SER A 292 -5.65 -8.46 -7.01
CA SER A 292 -5.55 -9.55 -8.00
C SER A 292 -6.03 -9.11 -9.38
N ILE A 293 -7.18 -8.43 -9.47
CA ILE A 293 -7.69 -7.93 -10.75
C ILE A 293 -6.76 -6.85 -11.31
N SER A 294 -6.23 -5.97 -10.46
CA SER A 294 -5.25 -4.96 -10.87
C SER A 294 -3.98 -5.56 -11.47
N ILE A 295 -3.47 -6.67 -10.91
CA ILE A 295 -2.34 -7.42 -11.49
C ILE A 295 -2.67 -7.92 -12.90
N ILE A 296 -3.84 -8.53 -13.08
CA ILE A 296 -4.28 -9.07 -14.37
C ILE A 296 -4.44 -7.95 -15.40
N LEU A 297 -5.08 -6.84 -15.03
CA LEU A 297 -5.28 -5.70 -15.91
C LEU A 297 -3.95 -5.04 -16.31
N SER A 298 -3.04 -4.82 -15.36
CA SER A 298 -1.70 -4.29 -15.66
C SER A 298 -0.88 -5.22 -16.53
N PHE A 299 -1.00 -6.55 -16.36
CA PHE A 299 -0.37 -7.53 -17.25
C PHE A 299 -0.93 -7.44 -18.68
N ILE A 300 -2.26 -7.48 -18.84
CA ILE A 300 -2.91 -7.36 -20.16
C ILE A 300 -2.50 -6.04 -20.83
N ALA A 301 -2.56 -4.93 -20.10
CA ALA A 301 -2.12 -3.64 -20.61
C ALA A 301 -0.64 -3.65 -21.00
N SER A 302 0.22 -4.34 -20.25
CA SER A 302 1.65 -4.44 -20.59
C SER A 302 1.88 -5.23 -21.88
N VAL A 303 1.11 -6.28 -22.13
CA VAL A 303 1.20 -7.06 -23.38
C VAL A 303 0.80 -6.19 -24.57
N TYR A 304 -0.33 -5.47 -24.49
CA TYR A 304 -0.85 -4.71 -25.63
C TYR A 304 -0.22 -3.32 -25.82
N LEU A 305 0.09 -2.60 -24.74
CA LEU A 305 0.62 -1.23 -24.80
C LEU A 305 2.15 -1.18 -24.84
N PHE A 306 2.82 -2.15 -24.21
CA PHE A 306 4.28 -2.16 -24.06
C PHE A 306 4.96 -3.34 -24.75
N ASN A 307 4.22 -4.13 -25.55
CA ASN A 307 4.73 -5.33 -26.24
C ASN A 307 5.48 -6.29 -25.31
N PHE A 308 4.98 -6.48 -24.08
CA PHE A 308 5.64 -7.29 -23.07
C PHE A 308 5.74 -8.76 -23.49
N PRO A 309 6.94 -9.37 -23.51
CA PRO A 309 7.11 -10.76 -23.90
C PRO A 309 6.54 -11.69 -22.82
N VAL A 310 5.47 -12.40 -23.14
CA VAL A 310 4.84 -13.36 -22.22
C VAL A 310 5.70 -14.62 -22.12
N THR A 311 6.01 -15.04 -20.89
CA THR A 311 6.87 -16.20 -20.65
C THR A 311 6.22 -17.18 -19.68
N GLY A 312 6.48 -18.47 -19.85
CA GLY A 312 5.90 -19.50 -18.97
C GLY A 312 6.26 -19.30 -17.49
N THR A 313 7.50 -18.90 -17.19
CA THR A 313 7.93 -18.60 -15.82
C THR A 313 7.19 -17.40 -15.24
N PHE A 314 6.95 -16.35 -16.04
CA PHE A 314 6.16 -15.20 -15.62
C PHE A 314 4.70 -15.60 -15.32
N LEU A 315 4.08 -16.42 -16.17
CA LEU A 315 2.69 -16.87 -15.98
C LEU A 315 2.55 -17.73 -14.72
N ILE A 316 3.46 -18.68 -14.51
CA ILE A 316 3.47 -19.53 -13.31
C ILE A 316 3.69 -18.66 -12.06
N GLY A 317 4.72 -17.80 -12.06
CA GLY A 317 5.02 -16.93 -10.93
C GLY A 317 3.89 -15.97 -10.58
N SER A 318 3.28 -15.33 -11.58
CA SER A 318 2.12 -14.44 -11.39
C SER A 318 0.91 -15.20 -10.84
N THR A 319 0.67 -16.42 -11.31
CA THR A 319 -0.42 -17.27 -10.80
C THR A 319 -0.20 -17.62 -9.33
N LEU A 320 1.03 -17.96 -8.93
CA LEU A 320 1.35 -18.20 -7.52
C LEU A 320 1.12 -16.95 -6.66
N VAL A 321 1.52 -15.75 -7.15
CA VAL A 321 1.28 -14.49 -6.44
C VAL A 321 -0.20 -14.19 -6.29
N LEU A 322 -1.02 -14.47 -7.31
CA LEU A 322 -2.48 -14.30 -7.24
C LEU A 322 -3.11 -15.24 -6.22
N ILE A 323 -2.75 -16.53 -6.24
CA ILE A 323 -3.22 -17.52 -5.27
C ILE A 323 -2.81 -17.11 -3.85
N ALA A 324 -1.55 -16.75 -3.65
CA ALA A 324 -1.03 -16.31 -2.36
C ALA A 324 -1.75 -15.06 -1.83
N THR A 325 -1.97 -14.06 -2.68
CA THR A 325 -2.70 -12.83 -2.32
C THR A 325 -4.13 -13.16 -1.88
N TYR A 326 -4.83 -14.03 -2.62
CA TYR A 326 -6.17 -14.47 -2.26
C TYR A 326 -6.19 -15.24 -0.94
N MET A 327 -5.25 -16.16 -0.73
CA MET A 327 -5.13 -16.94 0.51
C MET A 327 -4.87 -16.04 1.73
N TYR A 328 -3.96 -15.08 1.61
CA TYR A 328 -3.60 -14.15 2.70
C TYR A 328 -4.76 -13.23 3.07
N SER A 329 -5.53 -12.78 2.08
CA SER A 329 -6.66 -11.86 2.26
C SER A 329 -7.87 -12.48 2.95
N LYS A 330 -7.93 -13.81 3.12
CA LYS A 330 -9.00 -14.47 3.88
C LYS A 330 -8.90 -14.13 5.38
N PRO A 331 -10.04 -13.86 6.05
CA PRO A 331 -10.07 -13.75 7.50
C PRO A 331 -9.67 -15.11 8.10
N ASP A 332 -8.98 -15.05 9.24
CA ASP A 332 -8.74 -16.27 10.01
C ASP A 332 -10.09 -16.77 10.54
N LYS A 333 -10.28 -18.09 10.58
CA LYS A 333 -11.45 -18.66 11.26
C LYS A 333 -11.40 -18.19 12.72
N PRO A 334 -12.52 -17.73 13.30
CA PRO A 334 -12.55 -17.38 14.71
C PRO A 334 -12.08 -18.60 15.51
N ASP A 335 -11.14 -18.36 16.40
CA ASP A 335 -10.56 -19.40 17.26
C ASP A 335 -11.69 -19.94 18.13
N SER A 336 -12.07 -21.22 17.97
CA SER A 336 -13.15 -21.87 18.73
C SER A 336 -12.86 -21.98 20.25
N GLN A 337 -11.86 -21.26 20.76
CA GLN A 337 -11.35 -21.32 22.13
C GLN A 337 -11.47 -20.01 22.93
N LYS A 338 -11.99 -18.91 22.37
CA LYS A 338 -12.46 -17.80 23.22
C LYS A 338 -13.90 -18.08 23.62
N LYS A 339 -14.07 -18.79 24.74
CA LYS A 339 -15.34 -18.78 25.46
C LYS A 339 -15.66 -17.34 25.83
N ASP A 340 -16.77 -16.81 25.32
CA ASP A 340 -17.30 -15.52 25.73
C ASP A 340 -17.55 -15.55 27.24
N TYR A 341 -16.68 -14.91 28.01
CA TYR A 341 -16.99 -14.59 29.40
C TYR A 341 -17.84 -13.32 29.35
N HIS A 342 -19.15 -13.47 29.50
CA HIS A 342 -20.02 -12.35 29.81
C HIS A 342 -19.64 -11.81 31.20
N PRO A 343 -19.43 -10.48 31.35
CA PRO A 343 -19.42 -9.87 32.67
C PRO A 343 -20.77 -10.14 33.34
N ILE A 344 -20.73 -10.54 34.61
CA ILE A 344 -21.94 -10.59 35.44
C ILE A 344 -22.42 -9.14 35.58
N GLU A 345 -23.57 -8.82 35.00
CA GLU A 345 -24.30 -7.62 35.39
C GLU A 345 -24.60 -7.74 36.88
N GLN A 346 -24.04 -6.83 37.68
CA GLN A 346 -24.44 -6.67 39.06
C GLN A 346 -25.85 -6.09 39.04
N GLU A 347 -26.87 -6.94 39.21
CA GLU A 347 -28.19 -6.50 39.61
C GLU A 347 -28.06 -5.82 40.98
N GLU A 348 -28.25 -4.50 41.01
CA GLU A 348 -28.42 -3.74 42.25
C GLU A 348 -29.68 -4.22 42.98
N ASP A 349 -29.44 -4.71 44.20
CA ASP A 349 -30.33 -4.92 45.34
C ASP A 349 -31.85 -4.69 45.17
N ASN A 350 -32.62 -5.75 45.41
CA ASN A 350 -33.86 -5.63 46.19
C ASN A 350 -33.89 -6.70 47.27
N VAL A 351 -33.71 -6.22 48.51
CA VAL A 351 -33.78 -6.98 49.75
C VAL A 351 -35.19 -7.55 49.93
N GLY A 352 -35.29 -8.88 50.00
CA GLY A 352 -36.47 -9.61 50.44
C GLY A 352 -36.05 -10.80 51.29
N GLN A 353 -36.35 -10.74 52.59
CA GLN A 353 -36.17 -11.83 53.53
C GLN A 353 -36.84 -13.11 53.02
N ASP A 354 -36.09 -14.21 52.88
CA ASP A 354 -36.50 -15.46 53.53
C ASP A 354 -35.38 -16.52 53.61
N SER A 355 -35.67 -17.48 54.46
CA SER A 355 -34.77 -18.32 55.23
C SER A 355 -34.27 -19.57 54.49
N SER A 356 -33.08 -20.03 54.90
CA SER A 356 -32.53 -21.39 54.75
C SER A 356 -32.08 -21.86 53.37
N VAL A 357 -30.76 -21.93 53.15
CA VAL A 357 -29.98 -23.16 52.87
C VAL A 357 -28.50 -22.82 53.12
N ASN A 358 -27.85 -23.65 53.93
CA ASN A 358 -26.43 -23.58 54.24
C ASN A 358 -25.65 -24.26 53.11
N GLU A 359 -25.02 -23.48 52.23
CA GLU A 359 -24.00 -24.00 51.31
C GLU A 359 -22.76 -23.11 51.42
N LYS A 360 -21.66 -23.70 51.90
CA LYS A 360 -20.37 -23.01 52.02
C LYS A 360 -19.87 -22.68 50.62
N VAL A 361 -19.93 -21.40 50.27
CA VAL A 361 -19.25 -20.85 49.09
C VAL A 361 -17.79 -20.60 49.47
N ASP A 362 -16.88 -21.45 49.00
CA ASP A 362 -15.45 -21.13 48.98
C ASP A 362 -15.21 -20.06 47.91
N ILE A 363 -15.11 -18.80 48.35
CA ILE A 363 -14.73 -17.68 47.50
C ILE A 363 -13.21 -17.70 47.37
N ASN A 364 -12.72 -18.38 46.34
CA ASN A 364 -11.40 -18.10 45.80
C ASN A 364 -11.45 -18.17 44.27
N ASN A 365 -11.22 -17.01 43.64
CA ASN A 365 -11.13 -16.79 42.19
C ASN A 365 -12.43 -16.87 41.35
N GLY A 366 -13.53 -16.25 41.79
CA GLY A 366 -14.44 -15.48 40.92
C GLY A 366 -15.02 -16.09 39.62
N TYR A 367 -15.01 -17.41 39.42
CA TYR A 367 -15.55 -18.06 38.22
C TYR A 367 -16.37 -19.30 38.60
N VAL A 368 -17.64 -19.36 38.17
CA VAL A 368 -18.47 -20.56 38.29
C VAL A 368 -18.48 -21.30 36.95
N LYS A 369 -18.15 -22.59 37.00
CA LYS A 369 -18.21 -23.51 35.86
C LYS A 369 -19.64 -23.99 35.67
N VAL A 370 -20.37 -23.45 34.70
CA VAL A 370 -21.67 -24.00 34.30
C VAL A 370 -21.43 -25.24 33.44
N SER A 371 -21.69 -26.42 34.00
CA SER A 371 -21.78 -27.66 33.23
C SER A 371 -23.15 -27.72 32.59
N GLY A 372 -23.23 -27.64 31.26
CA GLY A 372 -24.46 -27.91 30.54
C GLY A 372 -24.93 -29.34 30.83
N LYS A 373 -26.20 -29.49 31.20
CA LYS A 373 -26.94 -30.75 31.10
C LYS A 373 -27.89 -30.60 29.91
N ASP A 374 -27.71 -31.54 28.98
CA ASP A 374 -28.57 -32.06 27.91
C ASP A 374 -29.65 -31.17 27.28
#